data_AF-A0A6L6BXX0-F1
#
_entry.id   AF-A0A6L6BXX0-F1
#
_cell.length_a   1.000
_cell.length_b   1.000
_cell.length_c   1.000
_cell.angle_alpha   90.00
_cell.angle_beta   90.00
_cell.angle_gamma   90.00
#
_symmetry.space_group_name_H-M   'P 1'
#
loop_
_entity.id
_entity.type
_entity.pdbx_description
1 polymer ?
#
loop_
_entity_poly.entity_id
_entity_poly.type
_entity_poly.pdbx_seq_one_letter_code
_entity_poly.pdbx_strand_id
1 'polypeptide(L)'
;GADLLFLPELQEMYPLGREGVLTSVSVSELSAVMEGESRPTHFAGMCTVVAKLFNIAGPCTAYFGKKDFQQLAIVQAMVRDLSFEVELVGCEIRRESDGLAMSSRNVYLSAEQRAAAPVLARALVAGARALRGGESSVDRLRATMMDVISTQTMGQVEYLEVVDPSTLRPLTQADARSRFFGAVRFASVRLIDNLDLSDLDLDSNAAISR
;
A
#
# COMPACT_ATOMS: atom_id res chain seq x y z
N GLY A 1 5.12 -3.72 -25.89
CA GLY A 1 3.82 -3.05 -25.61
C GLY A 1 2.84 -4.10 -25.13
N ALA A 2 1.68 -3.72 -24.60
CA ALA A 2 0.64 -4.67 -24.22
C ALA A 2 -0.06 -5.27 -25.47
N ASP A 3 -0.38 -6.56 -25.44
CA ASP A 3 -1.02 -7.28 -26.56
C ASP A 3 -2.55 -7.11 -26.59
N LEU A 4 -3.17 -6.98 -25.41
CA LEU A 4 -4.61 -6.78 -25.24
C LEU A 4 -4.89 -5.76 -24.14
N LEU A 5 -5.91 -4.94 -24.37
CA LEU A 5 -6.43 -3.98 -23.41
C LEU A 5 -7.91 -4.25 -23.20
N PHE A 6 -8.28 -4.70 -22.00
CA PHE A 6 -9.67 -4.96 -21.62
C PHE A 6 -10.29 -3.70 -21.01
N LEU A 7 -11.24 -3.07 -21.72
CA LEU A 7 -11.89 -1.81 -21.36
C LEU A 7 -13.41 -1.95 -21.31
N PRO A 8 -13.96 -2.75 -20.38
CA PRO A 8 -15.40 -2.94 -20.33
C PRO A 8 -16.11 -1.69 -19.82
N GLU A 9 -17.28 -1.41 -20.36
CA GLU A 9 -18.23 -0.47 -19.79
C GLU A 9 -18.78 -0.99 -18.45
N LEU A 10 -19.37 -0.09 -17.65
CA LEU A 10 -19.95 -0.46 -16.37
C LEU A 10 -21.03 -1.54 -16.53
N GLN A 11 -21.85 -1.45 -17.58
CA GLN A 11 -22.93 -2.39 -17.88
C GLN A 11 -22.40 -3.75 -18.33
N GLU A 12 -21.23 -3.82 -18.98
CA GLU A 12 -20.60 -5.09 -19.34
C GLU A 12 -20.07 -5.81 -18.09
N MET A 13 -19.51 -5.06 -17.14
CA MET A 13 -19.10 -5.61 -15.84
C MET A 13 -20.28 -5.87 -14.90
N TYR A 14 -21.35 -5.08 -14.95
CA TYR A 14 -22.50 -5.17 -14.04
C TYR A 14 -23.81 -4.93 -14.79
N PRO A 15 -24.35 -5.93 -15.51
CA PRO A 15 -25.50 -5.76 -16.40
C PRO A 15 -26.79 -5.29 -15.71
N LEU A 16 -26.95 -5.61 -14.43
CA LEU A 16 -28.09 -5.22 -13.61
C LEU A 16 -27.80 -3.95 -12.77
N GLY A 17 -26.76 -3.21 -13.13
CA GLY A 17 -26.25 -2.09 -12.34
C GLY A 17 -25.59 -2.54 -11.03
N ARG A 18 -25.09 -1.57 -10.26
CA ARG A 18 -24.46 -1.85 -8.95
C ARG A 18 -25.46 -2.40 -7.93
N GLU A 19 -26.70 -1.94 -7.97
CA GLU A 19 -27.77 -2.39 -7.07
C GLU A 19 -28.18 -3.85 -7.33
N GLY A 20 -27.99 -4.35 -8.56
CA GLY A 20 -28.24 -5.75 -8.90
C GLY A 20 -27.10 -6.71 -8.54
N VAL A 21 -26.00 -6.22 -7.94
CA VAL A 21 -24.89 -7.08 -7.51
C VAL A 21 -25.23 -7.73 -6.17
N LEU A 22 -25.63 -8.99 -6.21
CA LEU A 22 -26.01 -9.77 -5.01
C LEU A 22 -24.82 -10.50 -4.35
N THR A 23 -23.73 -10.70 -5.09
CA THR A 23 -22.54 -11.43 -4.63
C THR A 23 -21.44 -10.46 -4.24
N SER A 24 -20.81 -10.69 -3.10
CA SER A 24 -19.61 -9.97 -2.68
C SER A 24 -18.55 -10.95 -2.18
N VAL A 25 -17.29 -10.59 -2.37
CA VAL A 25 -16.13 -11.28 -1.80
C VAL A 25 -15.49 -10.35 -0.80
N SER A 26 -15.19 -10.84 0.39
CA SER A 26 -14.49 -10.08 1.42
C SER A 26 -13.49 -10.99 2.14
N VAL A 27 -12.40 -10.39 2.62
CA VAL A 27 -11.36 -11.06 3.40
C VAL A 27 -11.33 -10.38 4.77
N SER A 28 -11.80 -11.08 5.78
CA SER A 28 -11.88 -10.58 7.15
C SER A 28 -10.51 -10.30 7.76
N GLU A 29 -10.48 -9.48 8.82
CA GLU A 29 -9.29 -9.07 9.57
C GLU A 29 -8.30 -8.17 8.78
N LEU A 30 -7.80 -8.63 7.64
CA LEU A 30 -6.89 -7.86 6.79
C LEU A 30 -7.56 -6.58 6.26
N SER A 31 -8.87 -6.60 6.08
CA SER A 31 -9.65 -5.43 5.63
C SER A 31 -10.16 -4.53 6.75
N ALA A 32 -9.85 -4.82 8.03
CA ALA A 32 -10.42 -4.12 9.18
C ALA A 32 -9.49 -3.06 9.80
N VAL A 33 -8.25 -2.97 9.31
CA VAL A 33 -7.20 -2.08 9.85
C VAL A 33 -6.75 -1.06 8.81
N MET A 34 -6.09 0.02 9.24
CA MET A 34 -5.43 1.01 8.37
C MET A 34 -6.35 1.56 7.26
N GLU A 35 -6.09 1.23 5.99
CA GLU A 35 -6.93 1.67 4.87
C GLU A 35 -8.37 1.15 4.96
N GLY A 36 -8.55 -0.03 5.55
CA GLY A 36 -9.85 -0.67 5.70
C GLY A 36 -10.73 0.04 6.71
N GLU A 37 -10.11 0.51 7.80
CA GLU A 37 -10.76 1.36 8.82
C GLU A 37 -11.09 2.74 8.24
N SER A 38 -10.15 3.32 7.49
CA SER A 38 -10.32 4.65 6.87
C SER A 38 -11.35 4.65 5.72
N ARG A 39 -11.58 3.49 5.09
CA ARG A 39 -12.42 3.36 3.90
C ARG A 39 -13.34 2.13 4.03
N PRO A 40 -14.39 2.23 4.85
CA PRO A 40 -15.34 1.13 5.03
C PRO A 40 -15.84 0.62 3.68
N THR A 41 -15.95 -0.70 3.52
CA THR A 41 -16.37 -1.42 2.29
C THR A 41 -15.40 -1.39 1.10
N HIS A 42 -14.34 -0.58 1.13
CA HIS A 42 -13.42 -0.44 -0.01
C HIS A 42 -12.83 -1.79 -0.47
N PHE A 43 -12.32 -2.58 0.47
CA PHE A 43 -11.69 -3.85 0.14
C PHE A 43 -12.68 -4.93 -0.29
N ALA A 44 -13.93 -4.91 0.18
CA ALA A 44 -14.96 -5.83 -0.31
C ALA A 44 -15.29 -5.56 -1.79
N GLY A 45 -15.41 -4.28 -2.17
CA GLY A 45 -15.56 -3.90 -3.57
C GLY A 45 -14.36 -4.30 -4.42
N MET A 46 -13.14 -4.07 -3.90
CA MET A 46 -11.88 -4.46 -4.55
C MET A 46 -11.80 -5.98 -4.77
N CYS A 47 -12.01 -6.80 -3.73
CA CYS A 47 -11.99 -8.25 -3.84
C CYS A 47 -13.04 -8.75 -4.83
N THR A 48 -14.26 -8.20 -4.79
CA THR A 48 -15.35 -8.62 -5.69
C THR A 48 -14.98 -8.37 -7.15
N VAL A 49 -14.44 -7.19 -7.50
CA VAL A 49 -14.05 -6.90 -8.88
C VAL A 49 -12.82 -7.71 -9.31
N VAL A 50 -11.82 -7.89 -8.44
CA VAL A 50 -10.63 -8.69 -8.74
C VAL A 50 -10.98 -10.16 -8.94
N ALA A 51 -11.83 -10.73 -8.08
CA ALA A 51 -12.32 -12.10 -8.23
C ALA A 51 -13.08 -12.28 -9.56
N LYS A 52 -13.89 -11.28 -9.96
CA LYS A 52 -14.57 -11.30 -11.26
C LYS A 52 -13.58 -11.24 -12.42
N LEU A 53 -12.54 -10.41 -12.33
CA LEU A 53 -11.50 -10.31 -13.35
C LEU A 53 -10.67 -11.60 -13.48
N PHE A 54 -10.32 -12.26 -12.39
CA PHE A 54 -9.64 -13.56 -12.43
C PHE A 54 -10.50 -14.65 -13.08
N ASN A 55 -11.81 -14.66 -12.82
CA ASN A 55 -12.72 -15.58 -13.52
C ASN A 55 -12.82 -15.29 -15.03
N ILE A 56 -12.77 -14.01 -15.44
CA ILE A 56 -12.79 -13.62 -16.87
C ILE A 56 -11.47 -13.99 -17.55
N ALA A 57 -10.34 -13.71 -16.89
CA ALA A 57 -9.01 -13.94 -17.45
C ALA A 57 -8.61 -15.43 -17.47
N GLY A 58 -9.11 -16.23 -16.52
CA GLY A 58 -8.69 -17.61 -16.34
C GLY A 58 -7.30 -17.72 -15.70
N PRO A 59 -6.59 -18.86 -15.89
CA PRO A 59 -5.28 -19.08 -15.30
C PRO A 59 -4.25 -18.07 -15.82
N CYS A 60 -3.59 -17.35 -14.90
CA CYS A 60 -2.69 -16.25 -15.28
C CYS A 60 -1.69 -15.88 -14.18
N THR A 61 -0.71 -15.07 -14.55
CA THR A 61 0.14 -14.34 -13.61
C THR A 61 -0.37 -12.90 -13.50
N ALA A 62 -0.76 -12.46 -12.31
CA ALA A 62 -1.30 -11.13 -12.06
C ALA A 62 -0.33 -10.27 -11.24
N TYR A 63 -0.10 -9.05 -11.71
CA TYR A 63 0.90 -8.13 -11.17
C TYR A 63 0.23 -7.01 -10.38
N PHE A 64 0.62 -6.84 -9.12
CA PHE A 64 0.10 -5.80 -8.23
C PHE A 64 1.25 -5.01 -7.62
N GLY A 65 1.13 -3.68 -7.59
CA GLY A 65 2.14 -2.83 -6.99
C GLY A 65 2.19 -2.95 -5.46
N LYS A 66 3.38 -3.14 -4.89
CA LYS A 66 3.63 -3.16 -3.44
C LYS A 66 3.31 -1.83 -2.75
N LYS A 67 3.12 -0.73 -3.50
CA LYS A 67 2.69 0.56 -2.94
C LYS A 67 1.36 0.44 -2.19
N ASP A 68 0.44 -0.36 -2.72
CA ASP A 68 -0.84 -0.67 -2.08
C ASP A 68 -0.72 -2.05 -1.40
N PHE A 69 0.27 -2.23 -0.51
CA PHE A 69 0.62 -3.55 0.06
C PHE A 69 -0.55 -4.24 0.76
N GLN A 70 -1.41 -3.50 1.48
CA GLN A 70 -2.61 -4.06 2.11
C GLN A 70 -3.54 -4.69 1.06
N GLN A 71 -3.69 -4.08 -0.12
CA GLN A 71 -4.44 -4.68 -1.23
C GLN A 71 -3.77 -5.97 -1.71
N LEU A 72 -2.44 -5.96 -1.91
CA LEU A 72 -1.69 -7.15 -2.32
C LEU A 72 -1.87 -8.30 -1.31
N ALA A 73 -1.72 -8.03 -0.01
CA ALA A 73 -1.90 -9.03 1.05
C ALA A 73 -3.33 -9.61 1.07
N ILE A 74 -4.34 -8.75 0.90
CA ILE A 74 -5.74 -9.18 0.81
C ILE A 74 -5.98 -10.05 -0.43
N VAL A 75 -5.45 -9.67 -1.59
CA VAL A 75 -5.59 -10.45 -2.83
C VAL A 75 -4.85 -11.78 -2.72
N GLN A 76 -3.68 -11.81 -2.06
CA GLN A 76 -2.94 -13.05 -1.78
C GLN A 76 -3.75 -14.01 -0.91
N ALA A 77 -4.39 -13.52 0.16
CA ALA A 77 -5.28 -14.32 0.98
C ALA A 77 -6.47 -14.84 0.16
N MET A 78 -7.12 -13.98 -0.62
CA MET A 78 -8.25 -14.35 -1.47
C MET A 78 -7.88 -15.43 -2.50
N VAL A 79 -6.74 -15.30 -3.19
CA VAL A 79 -6.25 -16.27 -4.18
C VAL A 79 -6.02 -17.63 -3.53
N ARG A 80 -5.34 -17.66 -2.38
CA ARG A 80 -5.10 -18.89 -1.62
C ARG A 80 -6.41 -19.52 -1.14
N ASP A 81 -7.27 -18.75 -0.49
CA ASP A 81 -8.45 -19.26 0.21
C ASP A 81 -9.54 -19.72 -0.76
N LEU A 82 -9.66 -19.07 -1.92
CA LEU A 82 -10.62 -19.44 -2.97
C LEU A 82 -10.01 -20.31 -4.08
N SER A 83 -8.77 -20.76 -3.91
CA SER A 83 -8.06 -21.67 -4.84
C SER A 83 -8.04 -21.14 -6.29
N PHE A 84 -7.83 -19.83 -6.47
CA PHE A 84 -7.67 -19.26 -7.80
C PHE A 84 -6.39 -19.79 -8.46
N GLU A 85 -6.47 -20.16 -9.74
CA GLU A 85 -5.32 -20.55 -10.57
C GLU A 85 -4.51 -19.32 -11.03
N VAL A 86 -4.15 -18.45 -10.08
CA VAL A 86 -3.47 -17.18 -10.33
C VAL A 86 -2.17 -17.11 -9.56
N GLU A 87 -1.06 -16.88 -10.27
CA GLU A 87 0.21 -16.52 -9.65
C GLU A 87 0.25 -15.01 -9.39
N LEU A 88 0.46 -14.58 -8.15
CA LEU A 88 0.54 -13.16 -7.80
C LEU A 88 1.99 -12.69 -7.72
N VAL A 89 2.31 -11.63 -8.46
CA VAL A 89 3.62 -10.98 -8.43
C VAL A 89 3.48 -9.57 -7.84
N GLY A 90 4.16 -9.34 -6.72
CA GLY A 90 4.26 -8.02 -6.09
C GLY A 90 5.35 -7.17 -6.75
N CYS A 91 4.97 -6.12 -7.48
CA CYS A 91 5.91 -5.21 -8.14
C CYS A 91 6.44 -4.14 -7.17
N GLU A 92 7.76 -3.88 -7.21
CA GLU A 92 8.38 -2.88 -6.34
C GLU A 92 7.78 -1.48 -6.47
N ILE A 93 7.84 -0.74 -5.36
CA ILE A 93 7.38 0.65 -5.32
C ILE A 93 8.29 1.48 -6.22
N ARG A 94 7.72 2.02 -7.31
CA ARG A 94 8.41 3.02 -8.12
C ARG A 94 8.40 4.34 -7.37
N ARG A 95 9.59 4.91 -7.17
CA ARG A 95 9.78 6.21 -6.51
C ARG A 95 10.20 7.26 -7.54
N GLU A 96 9.78 8.50 -7.31
CA GLU A 96 10.34 9.67 -7.97
C GLU A 96 11.78 9.90 -7.49
N SER A 97 12.54 10.77 -8.16
CA SER A 97 13.97 10.98 -7.88
C SER A 97 14.26 11.50 -6.46
N ASP A 98 13.25 12.08 -5.79
CA ASP A 98 13.33 12.56 -4.41
C ASP A 98 12.76 11.57 -3.39
N GLY A 99 12.44 10.34 -3.82
CA GLY A 99 11.97 9.24 -2.98
C GLY A 99 10.46 9.17 -2.78
N LEU A 100 9.68 10.14 -3.28
CA LEU A 100 8.23 10.08 -3.21
C LEU A 100 7.69 8.87 -3.99
N ALA A 101 6.87 8.04 -3.35
CA ALA A 101 6.19 6.94 -4.03
C ALA A 101 5.32 7.47 -5.19
N MET A 102 5.52 6.94 -6.39
CA MET A 102 4.76 7.36 -7.57
C MET A 102 3.27 7.06 -7.37
N SER A 103 2.44 8.06 -7.63
CA SER A 103 1.00 7.96 -7.52
C SER A 103 0.36 8.89 -8.53
N SER A 104 -0.71 8.44 -9.19
CA SER A 104 -1.54 9.33 -10.01
C SER A 104 -2.10 10.52 -9.22
N ARG A 105 -2.15 10.42 -7.89
CA ARG A 105 -2.57 11.50 -7.00
C ARG A 105 -1.53 12.62 -6.84
N ASN A 106 -0.26 12.37 -7.15
CA ASN A 106 0.81 13.36 -6.98
C ASN A 106 0.60 14.60 -7.85
N VAL A 107 -0.08 14.45 -9.01
CA VAL A 107 -0.41 15.56 -9.92
C VAL A 107 -1.34 16.61 -9.30
N TYR A 108 -2.08 16.25 -8.25
CA TYR A 108 -3.02 17.14 -7.58
C TYR A 108 -2.38 17.94 -6.43
N LEU A 109 -1.11 17.70 -6.12
CA LEU A 109 -0.37 18.46 -5.12
C LEU A 109 -0.01 19.84 -5.70
N SER A 110 -0.15 20.89 -4.88
CA SER A 110 0.49 22.17 -5.20
C SER A 110 2.02 22.01 -5.22
N ALA A 111 2.74 22.97 -5.80
CA ALA A 111 4.21 22.93 -5.83
C ALA A 111 4.82 22.80 -4.42
N GLU A 112 4.27 23.53 -3.43
CA GLU A 112 4.70 23.48 -2.03
C GLU A 112 4.39 22.13 -1.39
N GLN A 113 3.18 21.60 -1.59
CA GLN A 113 2.78 20.28 -1.08
C GLN A 113 3.63 19.17 -1.69
N ARG A 114 3.91 19.25 -3.01
CA ARG A 114 4.77 18.29 -3.71
C ARG A 114 6.19 18.32 -3.15
N ALA A 115 6.76 19.49 -2.88
CA ALA A 115 8.09 19.60 -2.27
C ALA A 115 8.15 18.99 -0.86
N ALA A 116 7.05 19.07 -0.10
CA ALA A 116 6.95 18.48 1.24
C ALA A 116 6.65 16.97 1.24
N ALA A 117 5.93 16.46 0.22
CA ALA A 117 5.43 15.09 0.15
C ALA A 117 6.45 13.96 0.40
N PRO A 118 7.74 14.05 -0.03
CA PRO A 118 8.73 13.01 0.25
C PRO A 118 9.02 12.81 1.75
N VAL A 119 8.53 13.69 2.64
CA VAL A 119 8.66 13.55 4.09
C VAL A 119 8.08 12.23 4.61
N LEU A 120 7.02 11.69 3.98
CA LEU A 120 6.45 10.41 4.36
C LEU A 120 7.46 9.27 4.15
N ALA A 121 8.07 9.19 2.97
CA ALA A 121 9.10 8.19 2.69
C ALA A 121 10.29 8.33 3.65
N ARG A 122 10.75 9.56 3.92
CA ARG A 122 11.83 9.82 4.90
C ARG A 122 11.47 9.36 6.31
N ALA A 123 10.22 9.55 6.73
CA ALA A 123 9.76 9.11 8.04
C ALA A 123 9.80 7.59 8.16
N LEU A 124 9.26 6.86 7.18
CA LEU A 124 9.30 5.40 7.17
C LEU A 124 10.75 4.86 7.21
N VAL A 125 11.65 5.47 6.43
CA VAL A 125 13.08 5.15 6.44
C VAL A 125 13.72 5.41 7.81
N ALA A 126 13.35 6.51 8.49
CA ALA A 126 13.86 6.79 9.83
C ALA A 126 13.41 5.74 10.85
N GLY A 127 12.14 5.34 10.83
CA GLY A 127 11.63 4.24 11.66
C GLY A 127 12.36 2.92 11.38
N ALA A 128 12.50 2.55 10.12
CA ALA A 128 13.18 1.31 9.74
C ALA A 128 14.69 1.33 10.09
N ARG A 129 15.37 2.48 9.98
CA ARG A 129 16.76 2.64 10.43
C ARG A 129 16.90 2.54 11.95
N ALA A 130 15.95 3.08 12.72
CA ALA A 130 15.95 2.92 14.17
C ALA A 130 15.81 1.44 14.56
N LEU A 131 14.94 0.70 13.89
CA LEU A 131 14.81 -0.75 14.07
C LEU A 131 16.11 -1.49 13.78
N ARG A 132 16.75 -1.16 12.65
CA ARG A 132 18.07 -1.71 12.30
C ARG A 132 19.16 -1.37 13.33
N GLY A 133 19.03 -0.21 13.99
CA GLY A 133 19.88 0.23 15.09
C GLY A 133 19.60 -0.43 16.44
N GLY A 134 18.62 -1.33 16.52
CA GLY A 134 18.28 -2.10 17.73
C GLY A 134 17.03 -1.63 18.47
N GLU A 135 16.32 -0.61 17.96
CA GLU A 135 15.05 -0.19 18.56
C GLU A 135 13.90 -1.11 18.15
N SER A 136 13.38 -1.92 19.06
CA SER A 136 12.26 -2.82 18.76
C SER A 136 10.89 -2.30 19.21
N SER A 137 10.81 -1.28 20.07
CA SER A 137 9.53 -0.78 20.58
C SER A 137 8.77 -0.03 19.48
N VAL A 138 7.61 -0.55 19.09
CA VAL A 138 6.78 0.07 18.05
C VAL A 138 6.40 1.51 18.41
N ASP A 139 6.11 1.81 19.68
CA ASP A 139 5.80 3.17 20.11
C ASP A 139 6.97 4.13 19.88
N ARG A 140 8.21 3.71 20.17
CA ARG A 140 9.41 4.53 19.91
C ARG A 140 9.73 4.67 18.42
N LEU A 141 9.47 3.62 17.64
CA LEU A 141 9.57 3.68 16.18
C LEU A 141 8.54 4.65 15.59
N ARG A 142 7.28 4.60 16.05
CA ARG A 142 6.22 5.53 15.65
C ARG A 142 6.55 6.97 16.03
N ALA A 143 7.08 7.20 17.24
CA ALA A 143 7.55 8.51 17.65
C ALA A 143 8.65 9.03 16.71
N THR A 144 9.63 8.18 16.38
CA THR A 144 10.71 8.53 15.42
C THR A 144 10.15 8.93 14.06
N MET A 145 9.19 8.18 13.52
CA MET A 145 8.52 8.52 12.26
C MET A 145 7.74 9.84 12.37
N MET A 146 7.01 10.04 13.48
CA MET A 146 6.23 11.25 13.72
C MET A 146 7.10 12.50 13.80
N ASP A 147 8.24 12.43 14.51
CA ASP A 147 9.19 13.53 14.63
C ASP A 147 9.66 14.01 13.25
N VAL A 148 9.98 13.09 12.34
CA VAL A 148 10.37 13.43 10.96
C VAL A 148 9.23 14.13 10.22
N ILE A 149 8.00 13.64 10.31
CA ILE A 149 6.86 14.27 9.62
C ILE A 149 6.57 15.66 10.19
N SER A 150 6.69 15.83 11.51
CA SER A 150 6.42 17.11 12.18
C SER A 150 7.31 18.27 11.69
N THR A 151 8.45 17.98 11.06
CA THR A 151 9.30 18.98 10.40
C THR A 151 8.66 19.64 9.18
N GLN A 152 7.54 19.10 8.68
CA GLN A 152 6.74 19.62 7.58
C GLN A 152 5.27 19.78 8.02
N THR A 153 4.84 21.02 8.25
CA THR A 153 3.51 21.32 8.82
C THR A 153 2.35 21.17 7.84
N MET A 154 2.62 20.97 6.55
CA MET A 154 1.58 20.84 5.51
C MET A 154 0.89 19.47 5.47
N GLY A 155 1.48 18.45 6.09
CA GLY A 155 0.98 17.08 6.08
C GLY A 155 0.28 16.72 7.39
N GLN A 156 -0.99 16.32 7.33
CA GLN A 156 -1.70 15.72 8.46
C GLN A 156 -1.50 14.21 8.45
N VAL A 157 -0.86 13.67 9.48
CA VAL A 157 -0.72 12.21 9.65
C VAL A 157 -2.09 11.62 9.99
N GLU A 158 -2.53 10.65 9.19
CA GLU A 158 -3.72 9.84 9.52
C GLU A 158 -3.33 8.61 10.33
N TYR A 159 -2.29 7.90 9.88
CA TYR A 159 -1.69 6.82 10.66
C TYR A 159 -0.21 6.65 10.31
N LEU A 160 0.52 6.10 11.27
CA LEU A 160 1.85 5.52 11.14
C LEU A 160 1.83 4.23 11.94
N GLU A 161 2.06 3.10 11.28
CA GLU A 161 1.92 1.78 11.90
C GLU A 161 3.12 0.90 11.59
N VAL A 162 3.43 0.00 12.50
CA VAL A 162 4.40 -1.08 12.31
C VAL A 162 3.68 -2.39 12.57
N VAL A 163 3.61 -3.22 11.53
CA VAL A 163 2.70 -4.39 11.51
C VAL A 163 3.44 -5.65 11.09
N ASP A 164 2.87 -6.80 11.43
CA ASP A 164 3.21 -8.06 10.78
C ASP A 164 2.65 -8.05 9.34
N PRO A 165 3.47 -8.26 8.29
CA PRO A 165 3.00 -8.14 6.90
C PRO A 165 2.05 -9.25 6.47
N SER A 166 2.00 -10.39 7.17
CA SER A 166 1.12 -11.52 6.86
C SER A 166 -0.28 -11.36 7.46
N THR A 167 -0.39 -10.67 8.61
CA THR A 167 -1.66 -10.47 9.33
C THR A 167 -2.13 -9.02 9.33
N LEU A 168 -1.26 -8.08 8.98
CA LEU A 168 -1.44 -6.62 9.07
C LEU A 168 -1.81 -6.12 10.47
N ARG A 169 -1.63 -6.96 11.50
CA ARG A 169 -1.93 -6.58 12.88
C ARG A 169 -0.83 -5.68 13.44
N PRO A 170 -1.19 -4.63 14.20
CA PRO A 170 -0.22 -3.81 14.91
C PRO A 170 0.65 -4.66 15.83
N LEU A 171 1.95 -4.37 15.83
CA LEU A 171 2.92 -5.01 16.71
C LEU A 171 3.17 -4.12 17.94
N THR A 172 3.60 -4.74 19.04
CA THR A 172 4.18 -4.02 20.19
C THR A 172 5.70 -4.02 20.13
N GLN A 173 6.28 -5.05 19.52
CA GLN A 173 7.70 -5.20 19.25
C GLN A 173 7.89 -5.54 17.78
N ALA A 174 8.74 -4.77 17.10
CA ALA A 174 9.12 -4.99 15.72
C ALA A 174 10.35 -5.90 15.62
N ASP A 175 10.40 -6.67 14.54
CA ASP A 175 11.50 -7.53 14.14
C ASP A 175 11.86 -7.29 12.66
N ALA A 176 12.83 -8.04 12.13
CA ALA A 176 13.29 -7.88 10.75
C ALA A 176 12.22 -8.16 9.66
N ARG A 177 11.08 -8.77 10.02
CA ARG A 177 9.97 -9.06 9.10
C ARG A 177 8.87 -8.01 9.18
N SER A 178 8.95 -7.08 10.14
CA SER A 178 7.94 -6.04 10.34
C SER A 178 7.89 -5.09 9.14
N ARG A 179 6.70 -4.63 8.79
CA ARG A 179 6.48 -3.66 7.71
C ARG A 179 5.97 -2.35 8.28
N PHE A 180 6.50 -1.25 7.77
CA PHE A 180 6.14 0.10 8.18
C PHE A 180 5.10 0.65 7.20
N PHE A 181 4.06 1.29 7.70
CA PHE A 181 2.99 1.90 6.91
C PHE A 181 2.77 3.34 7.34
N GLY A 182 2.40 4.19 6.39
CA GLY A 182 1.96 5.54 6.71
C GLY A 182 0.98 6.10 5.70
N ALA A 183 0.04 6.88 6.20
CA ALA A 183 -0.86 7.71 5.40
C ALA A 183 -0.79 9.16 5.88
N VAL A 184 -0.55 10.08 4.94
CA VAL A 184 -0.45 11.52 5.21
C VAL A 184 -1.31 12.27 4.21
N ARG A 185 -2.08 13.22 4.72
CA ARG A 185 -2.96 14.07 3.93
C ARG A 185 -2.36 15.46 3.75
N PHE A 186 -2.21 15.87 2.50
CA PHE A 186 -1.84 17.21 2.07
C PHE A 186 -3.09 17.89 1.49
N ALA A 187 -3.78 18.68 2.33
CA ALA A 187 -5.10 19.22 2.01
C ALA A 187 -6.09 18.15 1.51
N SER A 188 -6.48 18.16 0.23
CA SER A 188 -7.39 17.16 -0.34
C SER A 188 -6.67 15.87 -0.79
N VAL A 189 -5.35 15.89 -0.93
CA VAL A 189 -4.57 14.77 -1.46
C VAL A 189 -4.13 13.86 -0.33
N ARG A 190 -4.56 12.60 -0.39
CA ARG A 190 -4.14 11.55 0.55
C ARG A 190 -3.04 10.70 -0.07
N LEU A 191 -1.88 10.69 0.55
CA LEU A 191 -0.73 9.87 0.16
C LEU A 191 -0.61 8.69 1.11
N ILE A 192 -0.21 7.55 0.56
CA ILE A 192 0.13 6.35 1.30
C ILE A 192 1.50 5.89 0.85
N ASP A 193 2.24 5.31 1.78
CA ASP A 193 3.52 4.64 1.50
C ASP A 193 3.72 3.52 2.52
N ASN A 194 4.57 2.57 2.18
CA ASN A 194 4.96 1.50 3.09
C ASN A 194 6.40 1.05 2.77
N LEU A 195 7.06 0.43 3.75
CA LEU A 195 8.48 0.10 3.65
C LEU A 195 8.75 -1.27 4.29
N ASP A 196 9.43 -2.14 3.54
CA ASP A 196 10.08 -3.34 4.06
C ASP A 196 11.46 -3.00 4.62
N LEU A 197 11.92 -3.71 5.64
CA LEU A 197 13.28 -3.50 6.15
C LEU A 197 14.34 -3.88 5.10
N SER A 198 14.04 -4.81 4.19
CA SER A 198 14.90 -5.18 3.07
C SER A 198 15.03 -4.10 1.99
N ASP A 199 14.08 -3.17 1.93
CA ASP A 199 14.08 -2.07 0.95
C ASP A 199 15.10 -0.97 1.32
N LEU A 200 15.55 -0.91 2.57
CA LEU A 200 16.52 0.09 3.05
C LEU A 200 17.89 0.01 2.37
N ASP A 201 18.29 -1.16 1.88
CA ASP A 201 19.60 -1.39 1.26
C ASP A 201 19.61 -1.17 -0.27
N LEU A 202 18.44 -0.92 -0.85
CA LEU A 202 18.31 -0.66 -2.29
C LEU A 202 18.65 0.80 -2.65
N ASP A 203 18.54 1.73 -1.70
CA ASP A 203 18.88 3.15 -1.91
C ASP A 203 20.36 3.49 -1.61
N SER A 204 21.11 2.62 -0.91
CA SER A 204 22.54 2.82 -0.65
C SER A 204 23.43 2.38 -1.82
N ASN A 205 22.94 1.48 -2.69
CA ASN A 205 23.67 1.04 -3.90
C ASN A 205 23.26 1.77 -5.20
N ALA A 206 22.19 2.57 -5.20
CA ALA A 206 21.82 3.40 -6.36
C ALA A 206 22.67 4.68 -6.50
N ALA A 207 23.60 4.94 -5.57
CA ALA A 207 24.55 6.05 -5.64
C ALA A 207 25.99 5.64 -6.02
N ILE A 208 26.28 4.35 -6.22
CA ILE A 208 27.62 3.88 -6.65
C ILE A 208 27.46 2.68 -7.59
N SER A 209 27.28 2.93 -8.89
CA SER A 209 27.90 2.20 -10.01
C SER A 209 27.07 2.28 -11.30
N ARG A 210 27.56 3.13 -12.22
CA ARG A 210 27.44 3.12 -13.69
C ARG A 210 26.14 3.61 -14.33
#